data_AF-A0A9D1JMT3-F1
#
_entry.id   AF-A0A9D1JMT3-F1
#
_cell.length_a   1.000
_cell.length_b   1.000
_cell.length_c   1.000
_cell.angle_alpha   90.00
_cell.angle_beta   90.00
_cell.angle_gamma   90.00
#
_symmetry.space_group_name_H-M   'P 1'
#
loop_
_entity.id
_entity.type
_entity.pdbx_description
1 polymer ?
#
loop_
_entity_poly.entity_id
_entity_poly.type
_entity_poly.pdbx_seq_one_letter_code
_entity_poly.pdbx_strand_id
1 'polypeptide(L)'
;MGTWALPNTKRKALKLKELMEEPLLVSEDPQSKLYDLYGDDSLFDEIWDYEDDPNNDLRELVKKYISKYLDNYAENPESYYKKLYPAARAILESIITQ
;
A
#
# COMPACT_ATOMS: atom_id res chain seq x y z
N MET A 1 8.40 1.53 -14.45
CA MET A 1 7.48 1.74 -13.34
C MET A 1 6.19 0.99 -13.63
N GLY A 2 6.00 -0.14 -12.97
CA GLY A 2 4.88 -1.03 -13.07
C GLY A 2 4.25 -1.28 -11.70
N THR A 3 2.93 -1.46 -11.71
CA THR A 3 2.16 -1.87 -10.55
C THR A 3 1.66 -3.29 -10.80
N TRP A 4 2.14 -4.28 -10.05
CA TRP A 4 1.76 -5.68 -10.24
C TRP A 4 0.72 -6.14 -9.21
N ALA A 5 0.71 -5.54 -8.01
CA ALA A 5 -0.22 -5.87 -6.95
C ALA A 5 -0.89 -4.62 -6.38
N LEU A 6 -2.23 -4.67 -6.31
CA LEU A 6 -3.04 -3.65 -5.66
C LEU A 6 -3.89 -4.30 -4.57
N PRO A 7 -4.19 -3.59 -3.48
CA PRO A 7 -5.12 -4.06 -2.45
C PRO A 7 -6.58 -3.85 -2.88
N ASN A 8 -6.89 -4.16 -4.14
CA ASN A 8 -8.16 -3.86 -4.81
C ASN A 8 -9.32 -4.80 -4.42
N THR A 9 -9.04 -5.84 -3.64
CA THR A 9 -10.02 -6.83 -3.16
C THR A 9 -10.12 -6.78 -1.64
N LYS A 10 -11.30 -7.11 -1.09
CA LYS A 10 -11.54 -7.13 0.36
C LYS A 10 -10.47 -7.94 1.11
N ARG A 11 -10.11 -9.12 0.59
CA ARG A 11 -9.09 -9.99 1.18
C ARG A 11 -7.72 -9.32 1.26
N LYS A 12 -7.28 -8.67 0.17
CA LYS A 12 -5.98 -7.99 0.15
C LYS A 12 -5.98 -6.74 1.04
N ALA A 13 -7.06 -5.96 1.00
CA ALA A 13 -7.20 -4.77 1.83
C ALA A 13 -7.23 -5.12 3.34
N LEU A 14 -7.89 -6.20 3.75
CA LEU A 14 -7.86 -6.68 5.14
C LEU A 14 -6.44 -7.09 5.57
N LYS A 15 -5.73 -7.88 4.75
CA LYS A 15 -4.35 -8.26 5.05
C LYS A 15 -3.42 -7.06 5.15
N LEU A 16 -3.61 -6.07 4.28
CA LEU A 16 -2.85 -4.82 4.35
C LEU A 16 -3.20 -4.06 5.63
N LYS A 17 -4.48 -4.02 6.03
CA LYS A 17 -4.88 -3.40 7.30
C LYS A 17 -4.22 -4.08 8.49
N GLU A 18 -4.29 -5.42 8.57
CA GLU A 18 -3.65 -6.22 9.63
C GLU A 18 -2.14 -5.92 9.70
N LEU A 19 -1.46 -5.85 8.55
CA LEU A 19 -0.05 -5.47 8.47
C LEU A 19 0.24 -4.07 9.04
N MET A 20 -0.70 -3.15 8.92
CA MET A 20 -0.55 -1.75 9.33
C MET A 20 -0.92 -1.50 10.81
N GLU A 21 -1.43 -2.52 11.53
CA GLU A 21 -1.72 -2.44 12.97
C GLU A 21 -0.45 -2.37 13.81
N GLU A 22 0.64 -2.99 13.34
CA GLU A 22 1.96 -2.97 13.95
C GLU A 22 2.94 -2.08 13.16
N PRO A 23 4.00 -1.52 13.78
CA PRO A 23 5.03 -0.76 13.07
C PRO A 23 5.61 -1.54 11.88
N LEU A 24 5.72 -0.89 10.72
CA LEU A 24 6.28 -1.49 9.53
C LEU A 24 7.75 -1.06 9.39
N LEU A 25 8.60 -1.65 10.23
CA LEU A 25 10.01 -1.26 10.31
C LEU A 25 10.81 -1.76 9.10
N VAL A 26 11.76 -0.95 8.64
CA VAL A 26 12.74 -1.30 7.59
C VAL A 26 13.46 -2.61 7.89
N SER A 27 13.88 -2.81 9.15
CA SER A 27 14.58 -4.02 9.59
C SER A 27 13.76 -5.32 9.47
N GLU A 28 12.45 -5.23 9.28
CA GLU A 28 11.55 -6.39 9.18
C GLU A 28 11.16 -6.75 7.74
N ASP A 29 11.94 -6.32 6.75
CA ASP A 29 11.69 -6.61 5.32
C ASP A 29 10.27 -6.22 4.86
N PRO A 30 9.96 -4.91 4.88
CA PRO A 30 8.64 -4.39 4.52
C PRO A 30 8.30 -4.66 3.05
N GLN A 31 9.30 -4.73 2.17
CA GLN A 31 9.12 -5.01 0.75
C GLN A 31 8.54 -6.40 0.53
N SER A 32 9.07 -7.43 1.18
CA SER A 32 8.50 -8.79 1.09
C SER A 32 7.07 -8.85 1.64
N LYS A 33 6.79 -8.16 2.76
CA LYS A 33 5.44 -8.10 3.34
C LYS A 33 4.42 -7.41 2.42
N LEU A 34 4.86 -6.40 1.67
CA LEU A 34 4.01 -5.62 0.76
C LEU A 34 3.88 -6.23 -0.64
N TYR A 35 4.83 -7.04 -1.10
CA TYR A 35 4.97 -7.47 -2.50
C TYR A 35 3.66 -7.95 -3.16
N ASP A 36 2.91 -8.82 -2.49
CA ASP A 36 1.64 -9.37 -3.01
C ASP A 36 0.39 -8.56 -2.63
N LEU A 37 0.52 -7.63 -1.68
CA LEU A 37 -0.57 -6.80 -1.16
C LEU A 37 -0.65 -5.46 -1.88
N TYR A 38 0.48 -4.76 -1.97
CA TYR A 38 0.66 -3.48 -2.63
C TYR A 38 2.06 -3.42 -3.24
N GLY A 39 2.18 -3.98 -4.45
CA GLY A 39 3.41 -4.04 -5.22
C GLY A 39 3.40 -3.01 -6.34
N ASP A 40 4.20 -1.98 -6.16
CA ASP A 40 4.31 -0.80 -7.03
C ASP A 40 5.78 -0.34 -7.06
N ASP A 41 6.35 -0.18 -8.27
CA ASP A 41 7.75 0.20 -8.42
C ASP A 41 8.08 1.49 -7.64
N SER A 42 7.23 2.52 -7.73
CA SER A 42 7.51 3.80 -7.07
C SER A 42 7.44 3.72 -5.54
N LEU A 43 6.51 2.93 -5.00
CA LEU A 43 6.49 2.63 -3.57
C LEU A 43 7.77 1.90 -3.15
N PHE A 44 8.21 0.91 -3.92
CA PHE A 44 9.38 0.09 -3.58
C PHE A 44 10.68 0.89 -3.68
N ASP A 45 10.82 1.75 -4.69
CA ASP A 45 11.93 2.69 -4.83
C ASP A 45 11.98 3.65 -3.62
N GLU A 46 10.84 4.21 -3.19
CA GLU A 46 10.81 5.13 -2.03
C GLU A 46 11.08 4.38 -0.71
N ILE A 47 10.76 3.09 -0.60
CA ILE A 47 11.17 2.26 0.55
C ILE A 47 12.70 2.11 0.59
N TRP A 48 13.35 1.93 -0.56
CA TRP A 48 14.81 1.81 -0.64
C TRP A 48 15.53 3.06 -0.11
N ASP A 49 14.96 4.25 -0.33
CA ASP A 49 15.52 5.50 0.19
C ASP A 49 15.51 5.59 1.74
N TYR A 50 14.75 4.72 2.42
CA TYR A 50 14.69 4.64 3.88
C TYR A 50 15.53 3.50 4.49
N GLU A 51 16.22 2.69 3.69
CA GLU A 51 16.95 1.50 4.16
C GLU A 51 18.08 1.80 5.16
N ASP A 52 18.61 3.03 5.16
CA ASP A 52 19.71 3.46 6.04
C ASP A 52 19.31 3.55 7.53
N ASP A 53 18.01 3.67 7.84
CA ASP A 53 17.50 3.63 9.22
C ASP A 53 16.62 2.39 9.46
N PRO A 54 17.16 1.33 10.10
CA PRO A 54 16.43 0.08 10.32
C PRO A 54 15.20 0.22 11.23
N ASN A 55 15.10 1.32 11.99
CA ASN A 55 13.98 1.59 12.91
C ASN A 55 12.92 2.51 12.29
N ASN A 56 13.09 2.92 11.03
CA ASN A 56 12.13 3.77 10.36
C ASN A 56 10.82 3.01 10.11
N ASP A 57 9.70 3.60 10.56
CA ASP A 57 8.36 3.03 10.41
C ASP A 57 7.72 3.54 9.11
N LEU A 58 7.54 2.65 8.15
CA LEU A 58 7.09 2.97 6.79
C LEU A 58 5.56 3.06 6.66
N ARG A 59 4.80 2.96 7.75
CA ARG A 59 3.33 3.05 7.69
C ARG A 59 2.85 4.36 7.05
N GLU A 60 3.47 5.49 7.37
CA GLU A 60 3.09 6.78 6.78
C GLU A 60 3.38 6.83 5.27
N LEU A 61 4.48 6.21 4.83
CA LEU A 61 4.79 6.04 3.42
C LEU A 61 3.70 5.20 2.72
N VAL A 62 3.35 4.05 3.29
CA VAL A 62 2.30 3.18 2.73
C VAL A 62 0.95 3.91 2.68
N LYS A 63 0.55 4.64 3.74
CA LYS A 63 -0.69 5.45 3.75
C LYS A 63 -0.70 6.49 2.63
N LYS A 64 0.41 7.21 2.42
CA LYS A 64 0.58 8.18 1.32
C LYS A 64 0.33 7.52 -0.04
N TYR A 65 0.85 6.32 -0.28
CA TYR A 65 0.62 5.59 -1.53
C TYR A 65 -0.82 5.10 -1.66
N ILE A 66 -1.44 4.60 -0.57
CA ILE A 66 -2.86 4.24 -0.58
C ILE A 66 -3.72 5.44 -0.96
N SER A 67 -3.47 6.63 -0.38
CA SER A 67 -4.20 7.85 -0.73
C SER A 67 -4.05 8.18 -2.21
N LYS A 68 -2.81 8.23 -2.72
CA LYS A 68 -2.53 8.45 -4.15
C LYS A 68 -3.28 7.46 -5.05
N TYR A 69 -3.30 6.18 -4.68
CA TYR A 69 -4.03 5.17 -5.42
C TYR A 69 -5.54 5.42 -5.44
N LEU A 70 -6.14 5.74 -4.29
CA LEU A 70 -7.58 6.03 -4.21
C LEU A 70 -7.97 7.26 -5.01
N ASP A 71 -7.18 8.33 -4.93
CA ASP A 71 -7.41 9.58 -5.67
C ASP A 71 -7.31 9.33 -7.18
N ASN A 72 -6.23 8.67 -7.61
CA ASN A 72 -5.97 8.41 -9.02
C ASN A 72 -6.99 7.40 -9.61
N TYR A 73 -7.45 6.41 -8.81
CA TYR A 73 -8.53 5.52 -9.22
C TYR A 73 -9.89 6.23 -9.31
N ALA A 74 -10.15 7.24 -8.47
CA ALA A 74 -11.37 8.03 -8.54
C ALA A 74 -11.42 8.92 -9.80
N GLU A 75 -10.27 9.44 -10.22
CA GLU A 75 -10.13 10.25 -11.42
C GLU A 75 -10.11 9.41 -12.71
N ASN A 76 -9.34 8.33 -12.75
CA ASN A 76 -9.07 7.55 -13.97
C ASN A 76 -9.17 6.02 -13.72
N PRO A 77 -10.35 5.49 -13.34
CA PRO A 77 -10.51 4.08 -12.99
C PRO A 77 -10.15 3.11 -14.14
N GLU A 78 -10.29 3.54 -15.39
CA GLU A 78 -9.94 2.78 -16.59
C GLU A 78 -8.44 2.58 -16.79
N SER A 79 -7.60 3.40 -16.16
CA SER A 79 -6.13 3.23 -16.17
C SER A 79 -5.70 1.98 -15.41
N TYR A 80 -6.58 1.39 -14.61
CA TYR A 80 -6.32 0.20 -13.81
C TYR A 80 -6.94 -1.04 -14.45
N TYR A 81 -6.09 -2.02 -14.80
CA TYR A 81 -6.54 -3.32 -15.30
C TYR A 81 -7.39 -4.11 -14.28
N LYS A 82 -7.24 -3.80 -12.99
CA LYS A 82 -7.97 -4.39 -11.87
C LYS A 82 -8.92 -3.37 -11.25
N LYS A 83 -10.20 -3.71 -11.19
CA LYS A 83 -11.21 -2.88 -10.53
C LYS A 83 -10.99 -2.86 -9.01
N LEU A 84 -11.15 -1.68 -8.40
CA LEU A 84 -11.25 -1.49 -6.96
C LEU A 84 -12.66 -1.82 -6.49
N TYR A 85 -12.79 -2.83 -5.63
CA TYR A 85 -14.10 -3.16 -5.07
C TYR A 85 -14.48 -2.23 -3.93
N PRO A 86 -15.77 -1.85 -3.78
CA PRO A 86 -16.21 -0.92 -2.73
C PRO A 86 -15.82 -1.35 -1.31
N ALA A 87 -15.90 -2.65 -1.02
CA ALA A 87 -15.47 -3.18 0.27
C ALA A 87 -13.97 -3.02 0.53
N ALA A 88 -13.14 -3.11 -0.52
CA ALA A 88 -11.71 -2.88 -0.41
C ALA A 88 -11.42 -1.39 -0.17
N ARG A 89 -12.09 -0.51 -0.94
CA ARG A 89 -12.00 0.95 -0.79
C ARG A 89 -12.27 1.39 0.65
N ALA A 90 -13.38 0.95 1.25
CA ALA A 90 -13.73 1.32 2.63
C ALA A 90 -12.67 0.88 3.66
N ILE A 91 -12.01 -0.26 3.44
CA ILE A 91 -10.92 -0.73 4.31
C ILE A 91 -9.68 0.16 4.13
N LEU A 92 -9.30 0.45 2.88
CA LEU A 92 -8.16 1.31 2.56
C LEU A 92 -8.32 2.73 3.12
N GLU A 93 -9.51 3.31 3.01
CA GLU A 93 -9.85 4.58 3.64
C GLU A 93 -9.66 4.52 5.16
N SER A 94 -10.03 3.41 5.81
CA SER A 94 -9.82 3.24 7.25
C SER A 94 -8.34 3.19 7.67
N ILE A 95 -7.46 2.68 6.81
CA ILE A 95 -6.01 2.63 7.06
C ILE A 95 -5.40 4.04 7.04
N ILE A 96 -5.86 4.91 6.13
CA ILE A 96 -5.35 6.28 6.01
C ILE A 96 -5.72 7.11 7.25
N THR A 97 -6.92 6.88 7.81
CA THR A 97 -7.44 7.64 8.96
C THR A 97 -7.01 7.11 10.33
N GLN A 98 -6.29 5.99 10.38
CA GLN A 98 -5.84 5.34 11.62
C GLN A 98 -4.58 5.99 12.20
#